data_AF-A0A966V907-F1
#
_entry.id   AF-A0A966V907-F1
#
_cell.length_a   1.000
_cell.length_b   1.000
_cell.length_c   1.000
_cell.angle_alpha   90.00
_cell.angle_beta   90.00
_cell.angle_gamma   90.00
#
_symmetry.space_group_name_H-M   'P 1'
#
loop_
_entity.id
_entity.type
_entity.pdbx_description
1 polymer ?
#
loop_
_entity_poly.entity_id
_entity_poly.type
_entity_poly.pdbx_seq_one_letter_code
_entity_poly.pdbx_strand_id
1 'polypeptide(L)'
;MSNIYNKLINGVEMNKIFVDPPSGWQYNFPKIWDKDKEPDMIKWLISHGYPQSMIEKMGDRFYCRFWNPDEDELENYEKQQSQNSI
;
A
#
# COMPACT_ATOMS: atom_id res chain seq x y z
N MET A 1 -23.01 14.49 -16.64
CA MET A 1 -23.02 13.87 -15.30
C MET A 1 -21.65 14.10 -14.70
N SER A 2 -21.57 14.91 -13.65
CA SER A 2 -20.34 15.58 -13.21
C SER A 2 -19.38 14.65 -12.48
N ASN A 3 -18.07 14.89 -12.65
CA ASN A 3 -16.94 14.21 -11.99
C ASN A 3 -17.00 14.20 -10.45
N ILE A 4 -17.88 15.02 -9.87
CA ILE A 4 -18.15 15.06 -8.42
C ILE A 4 -18.82 13.77 -7.96
N TYR A 5 -19.69 13.17 -8.77
CA TYR A 5 -20.32 11.89 -8.42
C TYR A 5 -19.27 10.78 -8.31
N ASN A 6 -18.34 10.67 -9.26
CA ASN A 6 -17.24 9.71 -9.17
C ASN A 6 -16.35 9.93 -7.93
N LYS A 7 -16.18 11.17 -7.46
CA LYS A 7 -15.42 11.45 -6.23
C LYS A 7 -16.17 11.01 -4.96
N LEU A 8 -17.51 10.98 -4.97
CA LEU A 8 -18.33 10.64 -3.78
C LEU A 8 -18.66 9.14 -3.67
N ILE A 9 -18.78 8.41 -4.79
CA ILE A 9 -18.91 6.94 -4.77
C ILE A 9 -17.56 6.22 -4.59
N ASN A 10 -16.45 6.92 -4.86
CA ASN A 10 -15.08 6.51 -4.49
C ASN A 10 -14.59 7.24 -3.21
N GLY A 11 -15.52 7.75 -2.39
CA GLY A 11 -15.36 8.85 -1.42
C GLY A 11 -14.42 8.67 -0.24
N VAL A 12 -13.78 7.52 -0.14
CA VAL A 12 -12.41 7.30 0.33
C VAL A 12 -12.02 6.07 -0.47
N GLU A 13 -10.85 5.97 -1.09
CA GLU A 13 -10.33 4.64 -1.47
C GLU A 13 -10.10 3.87 -0.16
N MET A 14 -11.16 3.34 0.45
CA MET A 14 -11.16 2.58 1.72
C MET A 14 -10.37 1.27 1.62
N ASN A 15 -9.78 1.07 0.45
CA ASN A 15 -9.11 -0.10 -0.02
C ASN A 15 -7.62 0.19 -0.20
N LYS A 16 -7.18 1.45 -0.09
CA LYS A 16 -5.78 1.86 0.04
C LYS A 16 -5.40 2.05 1.51
N ILE A 17 -4.38 1.34 1.95
CA ILE A 17 -3.82 1.46 3.30
C ILE A 17 -2.30 1.50 3.24
N PHE A 18 -1.66 2.25 4.14
CA PHE A 18 -0.24 2.06 4.35
C PHE A 18 0.00 0.70 4.99
N VAL A 19 0.98 -0.02 4.45
CA VAL A 19 1.47 -1.29 4.97
C VAL A 19 2.96 -1.13 5.25
N ASP A 20 3.36 -1.45 6.48
CA ASP A 20 4.76 -1.46 6.88
C ASP A 20 5.11 -2.80 7.53
N PRO A 21 5.79 -3.70 6.80
CA PRO A 21 6.22 -4.98 7.35
C PRO A 21 7.39 -4.80 8.34
N PRO A 22 7.71 -5.81 9.15
CA PRO A 22 8.90 -5.78 10.02
C PRO A 22 10.17 -5.45 9.24
N SER A 23 10.93 -4.46 9.71
CA SER A 23 12.11 -3.92 9.00
C SER A 23 11.81 -3.37 7.60
N GLY A 24 10.58 -2.94 7.32
CA GLY A 24 10.13 -2.47 6.01
C GLY A 24 10.98 -1.35 5.41
N TRP A 25 11.52 -0.45 6.24
CA TRP A 25 12.43 0.62 5.82
C TRP A 25 13.67 0.13 5.06
N GLN A 26 14.12 -1.12 5.28
CA GLN A 26 15.25 -1.72 4.54
C GLN A 26 14.87 -2.07 3.09
N TYR A 27 13.58 -2.08 2.78
CA TYR A 27 12.98 -2.53 1.51
C TYR A 27 12.06 -1.47 0.91
N ASN A 28 12.26 -0.20 1.27
CA ASN A 28 11.48 0.97 0.82
C ASN A 28 9.99 0.96 1.23
N PHE A 29 9.67 0.39 2.40
CA PHE A 29 8.38 0.56 3.06
C PHE A 29 8.47 1.63 4.16
N PRO A 30 7.33 2.26 4.57
CA PRO A 30 5.94 1.94 4.23
C PRO A 30 5.54 2.27 2.78
N LYS A 31 4.56 1.52 2.26
CA LYS A 31 3.96 1.75 0.94
C LYS A 31 2.44 1.65 1.04
N ILE A 32 1.74 2.33 0.14
CA ILE A 32 0.28 2.23 0.03
C ILE A 32 -0.07 1.00 -0.79
N TRP A 33 -0.81 0.08 -0.18
CA TRP A 33 -1.35 -1.12 -0.80
C TRP A 33 -2.82 -0.90 -1.16
N ASP A 34 -3.16 -1.16 -2.43
CA ASP A 34 -4.54 -1.14 -2.95
C ASP A 34 -5.10 -2.57 -2.98
N LYS A 35 -5.91 -2.89 -1.97
CA LYS A 35 -6.46 -4.24 -1.78
C LYS A 35 -7.46 -4.66 -2.86
N ASP A 36 -8.04 -3.72 -3.61
CA ASP A 36 -8.95 -4.07 -4.70
C ASP A 36 -8.20 -4.53 -5.94
N LYS A 37 -7.05 -3.91 -6.21
CA LYS A 37 -6.17 -4.29 -7.33
C LYS A 37 -5.36 -5.54 -7.02
N GLU A 38 -4.89 -5.66 -5.78
CA GLU A 38 -3.98 -6.72 -5.37
C GLU A 38 -4.46 -7.36 -4.05
N PRO A 39 -5.50 -8.20 -4.06
CA PRO A 39 -6.16 -8.69 -2.84
C PRO A 39 -5.28 -9.57 -1.94
N ASP A 40 -4.16 -10.08 -2.45
CA ASP A 40 -3.18 -10.86 -1.69
C ASP A 40 -2.02 -9.98 -1.22
N MET A 41 -2.08 -9.56 0.04
CA MET A 41 -1.08 -8.69 0.68
C MET A 41 0.31 -9.30 0.72
N ILE A 42 0.42 -10.62 0.94
CA ILE A 42 1.72 -11.31 1.03
C ILE A 42 2.39 -11.32 -0.34
N LYS A 43 1.64 -11.65 -1.38
CA LYS A 43 2.13 -11.59 -2.75
C LYS A 43 2.51 -10.17 -3.15
N TRP A 44 1.70 -9.18 -2.75
CA TRP A 44 1.99 -7.77 -2.98
C TRP A 44 3.32 -7.34 -2.33
N LEU A 45 3.53 -7.65 -1.05
CA LEU A 45 4.77 -7.36 -0.33
C LEU A 45 6.00 -7.91 -1.06
N ILE A 46 5.94 -9.18 -1.49
CA ILE A 46 7.05 -9.84 -2.20
C ILE A 46 7.32 -9.16 -3.54
N SER A 47 6.28 -8.90 -4.33
CA SER A 47 6.42 -8.22 -5.63
C SER A 47 6.98 -6.79 -5.50
N HIS A 48 6.76 -6.15 -4.35
CA HIS A 48 7.23 -4.79 -4.04
C HIS A 48 8.56 -4.75 -3.30
N GLY A 49 9.25 -5.89 -3.14
CA GLY A 49 10.63 -6.00 -2.69
C GLY A 49 10.83 -6.51 -1.25
N TYR A 50 9.77 -6.89 -0.54
CA TYR A 50 9.92 -7.48 0.79
C TYR A 50 10.34 -8.96 0.71
N PRO A 51 11.37 -9.43 1.42
CA PRO A 51 11.87 -10.80 1.24
C PRO A 51 10.88 -11.85 1.74
N GLN A 52 10.56 -12.83 0.89
CA GLN A 52 9.75 -13.99 1.29
C GLN A 52 10.35 -14.73 2.50
N SER A 53 11.68 -14.84 2.59
CA SER A 53 12.37 -15.51 3.70
C SER A 53 12.14 -14.83 5.05
N MET A 54 11.85 -13.53 5.08
CA MET A 54 11.50 -12.81 6.32
C MET A 54 10.11 -13.22 6.81
N ILE A 55 9.15 -13.37 5.88
CA ILE A 55 7.80 -13.83 6.17
C ILE A 55 7.82 -15.26 6.70
N GLU A 56 8.50 -16.16 5.99
CA GLU A 56 8.61 -17.57 6.35
C GLU A 56 9.28 -17.79 7.71
N LYS A 57 10.37 -17.04 8.00
CA LYS A 57 11.08 -17.11 9.28
C LYS A 57 10.21 -16.70 10.46
N MET A 58 9.29 -15.75 10.25
CA MET A 58 8.38 -15.26 11.29
C MET A 58 7.13 -16.13 11.43
N GLY A 59 6.66 -16.74 10.33
CA GLY A 59 5.48 -17.60 10.30
C GLY A 59 4.27 -16.89 10.90
N ASP A 60 3.61 -17.54 11.86
CA ASP A 60 2.43 -17.01 12.56
C ASP A 60 2.71 -15.73 13.40
N ARG A 61 3.98 -15.33 13.52
CA ARG A 61 4.38 -14.08 14.18
C ARG A 61 4.64 -12.93 13.21
N PHE A 62 4.37 -13.12 11.93
CA PHE A 62 4.47 -12.06 10.93
C PHE A 62 3.30 -11.09 11.07
N TYR A 63 3.57 -9.88 11.56
CA TYR A 63 2.59 -8.80 11.69
C TYR A 63 3.13 -7.51 11.08
N CYS A 64 2.34 -6.87 10.24
CA CYS A 64 2.64 -5.55 9.68
C CYS A 64 1.94 -4.45 10.48
N ARG A 65 2.45 -3.22 10.39
CA ARG A 65 1.69 -2.04 10.80
C ARG A 65 0.81 -1.57 9.65
N PHE A 66 -0.36 -1.05 10.03
CA PHE A 66 -1.35 -0.53 9.09
C PHE A 66 -1.91 0.79 9.59
N TRP A 67 -2.11 1.74 8.67
CA TRP A 67 -2.85 2.96 8.92
C TRP A 67 -3.50 3.46 7.63
N ASN A 68 -4.60 4.18 7.79
CA ASN A 68 -5.25 4.84 6.66
C ASN A 68 -4.44 6.10 6.31
N PRO A 69 -4.08 6.30 5.03
CA PRO A 69 -3.51 7.55 4.61
C PRO A 69 -4.55 8.68 4.70
N ASP A 70 -4.11 9.89 5.00
CA ASP A 70 -4.94 11.08 4.78
C ASP A 70 -4.96 11.50 3.30
N GLU A 71 -5.77 12.53 2.98
CA GLU A 71 -5.93 13.00 1.59
C GLU A 71 -4.61 13.52 1.00
N ASP A 72 -3.80 14.21 1.81
CA ASP A 72 -2.53 14.79 1.37
C ASP A 72 -1.47 13.70 1.15
N GLU A 73 -1.42 12.68 2.02
CA GLU A 73 -0.55 11.52 1.89
C GLU A 73 -0.86 10.71 0.63
N LEU A 74 -2.14 10.47 0.32
CA LEU A 74 -2.57 9.81 -0.92
C LEU A 74 -2.14 10.62 -2.16
N GLU A 75 -2.42 11.91 -2.18
CA GLU A 75 -2.08 12.78 -3.32
C GLU A 75 -0.56 12.80 -3.56
N ASN A 76 0.23 12.90 -2.48
CA ASN A 76 1.69 12.88 -2.56
C ASN A 76 2.23 11.54 -3.04
N TYR A 77 1.66 10.42 -2.60
CA TYR A 77 2.07 9.09 -3.05
C TYR A 77 1.82 8.91 -4.57
N GLU A 78 0.67 9.34 -5.07
CA GLU A 78 0.32 9.23 -6.50
C GLU A 78 1.22 10.10 -7.39
N LYS A 79 1.57 11.30 -6.93
CA LYS A 79 2.55 12.16 -7.62
C LYS A 79 3.92 11.49 -7.73
N GLN A 80 4.40 10.86 -6.66
CA GLN A 80 5.70 10.17 -6.66
C GLN A 80 5.72 9.00 -7.65
N GLN A 81 4.65 8.19 -7.70
CA GLN A 81 4.57 7.07 -8.64
C GLN A 81 4.50 7.53 -10.11
N SER A 82 3.81 8.64 -10.37
CA SER A 82 3.71 9.22 -11.71
C SER A 82 5.05 9.77 -12.21
N GLN A 83 5.90 10.26 -11.30
CA GLN A 83 7.23 10.80 -11.63
C GLN A 83 8.30 9.71 -11.82
N ASN A 84 8.15 8.55 -11.18
CA ASN A 84 9.09 7.43 -11.27
C ASN A 84 8.82 6.49 -12.47
N SER A 85 7.85 6.82 -13.33
CA SER A 85 7.45 6.02 -14.50
C SER A 85 8.02 6.52 -15.85
N ILE A 86 9.08 7.34 -15.80
CA ILE A 86 9.84 7.87 -16.97
C ILE A 86 11.22 7.22 -16.99
#